data_AF-A0A1R4GPD1-F1
#
_entry.id   AF-A0A1R4GPD1-F1
#
_cell.length_a   1.000
_cell.length_b   1.000
_cell.length_c   1.000
_cell.angle_alpha   90.00
_cell.angle_beta   90.00
_cell.angle_gamma   90.00
#
_symmetry.space_group_name_H-M   'P 1'
#
loop_
_entity.id
_entity.type
_entity.pdbx_description
1 polymer ?
#
loop_
_entity_poly.entity_id
_entity_poly.type
_entity_poly.pdbx_seq_one_letter_code
_entity_poly.pdbx_strand_id
1 'polypeptide(L)'
;MASLFFAVIMGGLAALVMPLALKSSKQRERYAARKAKFEAGEGKNPDKDVIGPHQPFVINALVMGGIFAAVGAGVGMAAPPGLF
;
A
#
# COMPACT_ATOMS: atom_id res chain seq x y z
N MET A 1 -20.99 10.50 -8.57
CA MET A 1 -20.43 11.25 -7.41
C MET A 1 -20.02 10.33 -6.27
N ALA A 2 -20.84 9.33 -5.87
CA ALA A 2 -20.50 8.39 -4.79
C ALA A 2 -19.17 7.64 -5.00
N SER A 3 -18.84 7.23 -6.23
CA SER A 3 -17.58 6.54 -6.55
C SER A 3 -16.33 7.40 -6.34
N LEU A 4 -16.38 8.68 -6.69
CA LEU A 4 -15.28 9.62 -6.43
C LEU A 4 -15.13 9.91 -4.93
N PHE A 5 -16.25 10.02 -4.21
CA PHE A 5 -16.24 10.21 -2.76
C PHE A 5 -15.61 9.01 -2.03
N PHE A 6 -15.99 7.79 -2.41
CA PHE A 6 -15.39 6.56 -1.87
C PHE A 6 -13.91 6.42 -2.23
N ALA A 7 -13.52 6.78 -3.45
CA ALA A 7 -12.12 6.76 -3.87
C ALA A 7 -11.26 7.71 -3.03
N VAL A 8 -11.76 8.92 -2.73
CA VAL A 8 -11.04 9.91 -1.92
C VAL A 8 -10.94 9.47 -0.46
N ILE A 9 -12.00 8.91 0.12
CA ILE A 9 -11.97 8.42 1.51
C ILE A 9 -11.02 7.22 1.64
N MET A 10 -11.21 6.20 0.81
CA MET A 10 -10.38 4.99 0.87
C MET A 10 -8.92 5.30 0.54
N GLY A 11 -8.67 6.09 -0.50
CA GLY A 11 -7.33 6.52 -0.88
C GLY A 11 -6.66 7.38 0.19
N GLY A 12 -7.39 8.34 0.77
CA GLY A 12 -6.87 9.23 1.80
C GLY A 12 -6.55 8.51 3.12
N LEU A 13 -7.45 7.64 3.59
CA LEU A 13 -7.22 6.84 4.79
C LEU A 13 -6.07 5.84 4.58
N ALA A 14 -6.02 5.16 3.43
CA ALA A 14 -4.96 4.23 3.12
C ALA A 14 -3.59 4.92 2.98
N ALA A 15 -3.54 6.12 2.40
CA ALA A 15 -2.31 6.91 2.29
C ALA A 15 -1.71 7.27 3.66
N LEU A 16 -2.51 7.32 4.71
CA LEU A 16 -2.08 7.68 6.05
C LEU A 16 -1.74 6.45 6.90
N VAL A 17 -2.61 5.42 6.86
CA VAL A 17 -2.50 4.24 7.73
C VAL A 17 -1.53 3.20 7.18
N MET A 18 -1.54 2.94 5.87
CA MET A 18 -0.73 1.86 5.27
C MET A 18 0.78 2.09 5.37
N PRO A 19 1.32 3.31 5.17
CA PRO A 19 2.74 3.55 5.35
C PRO A 19 3.22 3.37 6.79
N LEU A 20 2.34 3.61 7.77
CA LEU A 20 2.63 3.32 9.18
C LEU A 20 2.68 1.81 9.42
N ALA A 21 1.72 1.07 8.86
CA ALA A 21 1.72 -0.40 8.94
C ALA A 21 2.97 -1.01 8.29
N LEU A 22 3.44 -0.45 7.17
CA LEU A 22 4.67 -0.86 6.48
C LEU A 22 5.94 -0.59 7.29
N LYS A 23 5.90 0.35 8.25
CA LYS A 23 7.03 0.66 9.15
C LYS A 23 7.04 -0.16 10.45
N SER A 24 6.07 -1.04 10.66
CA SER A 24 6.01 -1.91 11.84
C SER A 24 7.25 -2.80 12.00
N SER A 25 7.55 -3.20 13.24
CA SER A 25 8.67 -4.10 13.57
C SER A 25 8.62 -5.40 12.76
N LYS A 26 7.43 -6.00 12.64
CA LYS A 26 7.21 -7.23 11.88
C LYS A 26 7.51 -7.09 10.38
N GLN A 27 7.21 -5.93 9.79
CA GLN A 27 7.54 -5.65 8.38
C GLN A 27 9.04 -5.46 8.17
N ARG A 28 9.71 -4.79 9.12
CA ARG A 28 11.17 -4.63 9.12
C ARG A 28 11.89 -5.98 9.25
N GLU A 29 11.43 -6.85 10.15
CA GLU A 29 11.96 -8.20 10.31
C GLU A 29 11.81 -9.03 9.03
N ARG A 30 10.63 -8.99 8.40
CA ARG A 30 10.40 -9.66 7.11
C ARG A 30 11.28 -9.10 6.00
N TYR A 31 11.49 -7.79 5.95
CA TYR A 31 12.40 -7.19 5.00
C TYR A 31 13.86 -7.62 5.27
N ALA A 32 14.30 -7.62 6.52
CA ALA A 32 15.64 -8.10 6.89
C ALA A 32 15.83 -9.57 6.53
N ALA A 33 14.84 -10.44 6.77
CA ALA A 33 14.88 -11.84 6.37
C ALA A 33 14.96 -12.02 4.85
N ARG A 34 14.21 -11.22 4.08
CA ARG A 34 14.29 -11.22 2.60
C ARG A 34 15.65 -10.71 2.12
N LYS A 35 16.21 -9.71 2.79
CA LYS A 35 17.53 -9.16 2.46
C LYS A 35 18.64 -10.16 2.72
N ALA A 36 18.62 -10.84 3.87
CA ALA A 36 19.55 -11.91 4.20
C ALA A 36 19.49 -13.06 3.19
N LYS A 37 18.29 -13.45 2.72
CA LYS A 37 18.13 -14.43 1.64
C LYS A 37 18.77 -13.95 0.34
N PHE A 38 18.52 -12.70 -0.05
CA PHE A 38 19.11 -12.12 -1.25
C PHE A 38 20.65 -12.05 -1.17
N GLU A 39 21.19 -11.68 -0.02
CA GLU A 39 22.64 -11.66 0.23
C GLU A 39 23.26 -13.07 0.20
N ALA A 40 22.50 -14.10 0.56
CA ALA A 40 22.87 -15.50 0.41
C ALA A 40 22.76 -16.03 -1.03
N GLY A 41 22.36 -15.18 -2.00
CA GLY A 41 22.19 -15.54 -3.40
C GLY A 41 20.80 -16.11 -3.75
N GLU A 42 19.85 -16.08 -2.81
CA GLU A 42 18.50 -16.62 -3.00
C GLU A 42 17.44 -15.52 -3.08
N GLY A 43 16.60 -15.58 -4.11
CA GLY A 43 15.43 -14.72 -4.25
C GLY A 43 15.71 -13.33 -4.83
N LYS A 44 14.71 -12.46 -4.76
CA LYS A 44 14.73 -11.11 -5.36
C LYS A 44 15.27 -10.08 -4.38
N ASN A 45 16.03 -9.11 -4.89
CA ASN A 45 16.48 -7.95 -4.11
C ASN A 45 15.27 -7.14 -3.57
N PRO A 46 15.05 -7.10 -2.24
CA PRO A 46 13.95 -6.35 -1.64
C PRO A 46 14.14 -4.82 -1.71
N ASP A 47 15.35 -4.31 -1.92
CA ASP A 47 15.62 -2.87 -2.08
C ASP A 47 15.02 -2.30 -3.37
N LYS A 48 14.85 -3.15 -4.38
CA LYS A 48 14.20 -2.78 -5.64
C LYS A 48 12.67 -2.77 -5.55
N ASP A 49 12.08 -3.13 -4.42
CA ASP A 49 10.63 -3.06 -4.24
C ASP A 49 10.17 -1.59 -4.12
N VAL A 50 9.10 -1.26 -4.85
CA VAL A 50 8.49 0.08 -4.92
C VAL A 50 7.85 0.50 -3.59
N ILE A 51 7.51 -0.49 -2.76
CA ILE A 51 6.86 -0.34 -1.46
C ILE A 51 7.58 -1.19 -0.42
N GLY A 52 7.71 -0.66 0.79
CA GLY A 52 8.33 -1.40 1.88
C GLY A 52 8.85 -0.50 3.01
N PRO A 53 9.35 -1.12 4.09
CA PRO A 53 9.89 -0.38 5.24
C PRO A 53 11.14 0.44 4.91
N HIS A 54 11.85 0.09 3.85
CA HIS A 54 13.04 0.80 3.36
C HIS A 54 12.70 2.09 2.61
N GLN A 55 11.47 2.22 2.10
CA GLN A 55 11.03 3.40 1.36
C GLN A 55 10.61 4.56 2.30
N PRO A 56 10.78 5.83 1.87
CA PRO A 56 10.24 6.99 2.55
C PRO A 56 8.74 6.87 2.76
N PHE A 57 8.24 7.49 3.84
CA PHE A 57 6.81 7.51 4.16
C PHE A 57 5.98 8.05 2.99
N VAL A 58 6.45 9.13 2.35
CA VAL A 58 5.76 9.79 1.23
C VAL A 58 5.60 8.86 0.03
N ILE A 59 6.62 8.05 -0.30
CA ILE A 59 6.54 7.10 -1.41
C ILE A 59 5.52 6.00 -1.11
N ASN A 60 5.59 5.42 0.08
CA ASN A 60 4.60 4.43 0.52
C ASN A 60 3.18 5.01 0.56
N ALA A 61 3.02 6.27 0.98
CA ALA A 61 1.73 6.96 1.06
C ALA A 61 1.12 7.19 -0.33
N LEU A 62 1.91 7.69 -1.27
CA LEU A 62 1.46 7.93 -2.64
C LEU A 62 1.08 6.64 -3.35
N VAL A 63 1.91 5.60 -3.23
CA VAL A 63 1.66 4.31 -3.91
C VAL A 63 0.46 3.59 -3.30
N MET A 64 0.40 3.46 -1.96
CA MET A 64 -0.73 2.80 -1.30
C MET A 64 -2.02 3.61 -1.43
N GLY A 65 -1.95 4.94 -1.28
CA GLY A 65 -3.09 5.83 -1.50
C GLY A 65 -3.64 5.72 -2.93
N GLY A 66 -2.76 5.71 -3.93
CA GLY A 66 -3.15 5.53 -5.33
C GLY A 66 -3.80 4.17 -5.61
N ILE A 67 -3.24 3.08 -5.08
CA ILE A 67 -3.81 1.73 -5.22
C ILE A 67 -5.20 1.67 -4.58
N PHE A 68 -5.36 2.17 -3.35
CA PHE A 68 -6.64 2.13 -2.65
C PHE A 68 -7.67 3.11 -3.22
N ALA A 69 -7.24 4.24 -3.78
CA ALA A 69 -8.13 5.14 -4.53
C ALA A 69 -8.67 4.45 -5.79
N ALA A 70 -7.81 3.74 -6.54
CA ALA A 70 -8.23 2.99 -7.72
C ALA A 70 -9.20 1.85 -7.36
N VAL A 71 -8.91 1.11 -6.27
CA VAL A 71 -9.80 0.08 -5.74
C VAL A 71 -11.13 0.69 -5.29
N GLY A 72 -11.10 1.79 -4.53
CA GLY A 72 -12.30 2.48 -4.06
C GLY A 72 -13.17 3.02 -5.20
N ALA A 73 -12.56 3.52 -6.27
CA ALA A 73 -13.27 3.93 -7.48
C ALA A 73 -13.94 2.74 -8.17
N GLY A 74 -13.25 1.60 -8.28
CA GLY A 74 -13.79 0.36 -8.84
C GLY A 74 -14.97 -0.20 -8.03
N VAL A 75 -14.83 -0.26 -6.70
CA VAL A 75 -15.91 -0.69 -5.79
C VAL A 75 -17.09 0.26 -5.87
N GLY A 76 -16.86 1.56 -5.91
CA GLY A 76 -17.92 2.56 -6.06
C GLY A 76 -18.65 2.52 -7.41
N MET A 77 -18.04 1.93 -8.45
CA MET A 77 -18.69 1.68 -9.75
C MET A 77 -19.46 0.35 -9.78
N ALA A 78 -19.02 -0.65 -9.01
CA ALA A 78 -19.67 -1.96 -8.92
C ALA A 78 -20.75 -2.04 -7.82
N ALA A 79 -20.85 -1.03 -6.95
CA ALA A 79 -21.87 -0.97 -5.91
C ALA A 79 -23.27 -0.84 -6.53
N PRO A 80 -24.24 -1.70 -6.16
CA PRO A 80 -25.59 -1.63 -6.72
C PRO A 80 -26.25 -0.27 -6.38
N PRO A 81 -27.07 0.28 -7.30
CA PRO A 81 -27.80 1.52 -7.06
C PRO A 81 -28.80 1.30 -5.91
N GLY A 82 -28.51 1.85 -4.74
CA GLY A 82 -29.31 1.67 -3.52
C GLY A 82 -28.51 1.53 -2.23
N LEU A 83 -27.17 1.47 -2.31
CA LEU A 83 -26.28 1.43 -1.14
C LEU A 83 -25.81 2.83 -0.67
N PHE A 84 -26.31 3.91 -1.28
CA PHE A 84 -26.07 5.31 -0.90
C PHE A 84 -27.33 6.14 -1.04
#